data_AF-A0AA39KYK6-F1
#
_entry.id   AF-A0AA39KYK6-F1
#
_cell.length_a   1.000
_cell.length_b   1.000
_cell.length_c   1.000
_cell.angle_alpha   90.00
_cell.angle_beta   90.00
_cell.angle_gamma   90.00
#
_symmetry.space_group_name_H-M   'P 1'
#
loop_
_entity.id
_entity.type
_entity.pdbx_description
1 polymer ?
#
loop_
_entity_poly.entity_id
_entity_poly.type
_entity_poly.pdbx_seq_one_letter_code
_entity_poly.pdbx_strand_id
1 'polypeptide(L)'
;MELKESVKILYDTIMFAWLMIFYTIEVLLTNLIPRRYRSKSIKGEIALITGAASGIGKLMAVKLASLGARVVVWDINKLVKESASITFTI
;
A
#
# COMPACT_ATOMS: atom_id res chain seq x y z
N MET A 1 50.56 11.37 -4.66
CA MET A 1 49.22 10.82 -4.40
C MET A 1 49.45 9.53 -3.65
N GLU A 2 49.19 9.53 -2.35
CA GLU A 2 49.52 8.41 -1.46
C GLU A 2 48.78 7.14 -1.93
N LEU A 3 49.49 6.02 -2.07
CA LEU A 3 48.92 4.74 -2.54
C LEU A 3 47.67 4.34 -1.72
N LYS A 4 47.67 4.69 -0.42
CA LYS A 4 46.56 4.45 0.52
C LYS A 4 45.28 5.21 0.16
N GLU A 5 45.39 6.45 -0.31
CA GLU A 5 44.22 7.23 -0.73
C GLU A 5 43.59 6.65 -2.00
N SER A 6 44.42 6.22 -2.94
CA SER A 6 43.95 5.61 -4.19
C SER A 6 43.20 4.29 -3.92
N VAL A 7 43.70 3.49 -2.97
CA VAL A 7 43.03 2.24 -2.54
C VAL A 7 41.70 2.53 -1.83
N LYS A 8 41.63 3.58 -1.00
CA LYS A 8 40.39 3.97 -0.32
C LYS A 8 39.31 4.41 -1.32
N ILE A 9 39.68 5.24 -2.29
CA ILE A 9 38.76 5.69 -3.35
C ILE A 9 38.24 4.51 -4.17
N LEU A 10 39.12 3.55 -4.48
CA LEU A 10 38.73 2.33 -5.20
C LEU A 10 37.72 1.50 -4.40
N TYR A 11 37.98 1.31 -3.10
CA TYR A 11 37.07 0.59 -2.20
C TYR A 11 35.70 1.25 -2.11
N ASP A 12 35.66 2.57 -1.89
CA ASP A 12 34.41 3.32 -1.80
C ASP A 12 33.62 3.21 -3.12
N THR A 13 34.30 3.33 -4.26
CA THR A 13 33.65 3.21 -5.59
C THR A 13 33.05 1.82 -5.82
N ILE A 14 33.78 0.76 -5.46
CA ILE A 14 33.30 -0.62 -5.57
C ILE A 14 32.12 -0.86 -4.62
N MET A 15 32.19 -0.33 -3.40
CA MET A 15 31.11 -0.41 -2.41
C MET A 15 29.84 0.26 -2.93
N PHE A 16 29.94 1.47 -3.49
CA PHE A 16 28.81 2.18 -4.09
C PHE A 16 28.21 1.40 -5.27
N ALA A 17 29.05 0.85 -6.16
CA ALA A 17 28.58 0.04 -7.28
C ALA A 17 27.83 -1.21 -6.80
N TRP A 18 28.35 -1.90 -5.78
CA TRP A 18 27.70 -3.07 -5.19
C TRP A 18 26.33 -2.75 -4.58
N LEU A 19 26.26 -1.68 -3.78
CA LEU A 19 25.00 -1.19 -3.20
C LEU A 19 23.97 -0.85 -4.29
N MET A 20 24.40 -0.15 -5.34
CA MET A 20 23.53 0.21 -6.47
C MET A 20 22.98 -1.03 -7.17
N ILE A 21 23.80 -2.04 -7.42
CA ILE A 21 23.38 -3.31 -8.02
C ILE A 21 22.37 -4.01 -7.11
N PHE A 22 22.64 -4.09 -5.80
CA PHE A 22 21.76 -4.74 -4.83
C PHE A 22 20.38 -4.07 -4.78
N TYR A 23 20.32 -2.74 -4.65
CA TYR A 23 19.05 -2.00 -4.64
C TYR A 23 18.30 -2.12 -5.97
N THR A 24 19.02 -2.11 -7.09
CA THR A 24 18.40 -2.29 -8.41
C THR A 24 17.73 -3.66 -8.52
N ILE A 25 18.39 -4.72 -8.03
CA ILE A 25 17.83 -6.07 -8.00
C ILE A 25 16.57 -6.13 -7.11
N GLU A 26 16.58 -5.53 -5.93
CA GLU A 26 15.41 -5.51 -5.04
C GLU A 26 14.19 -4.83 -5.69
N VAL A 27 14.43 -3.70 -6.38
CA VAL A 27 13.38 -2.99 -7.12
C VAL A 27 12.89 -3.81 -8.32
N LEU A 28 13.78 -4.49 -9.05
CA LEU A 28 13.41 -5.38 -10.16
C LEU A 28 12.58 -6.57 -9.67
N LEU A 29 13.01 -7.25 -8.61
CA LEU A 29 12.28 -8.37 -8.02
C LEU A 29 10.89 -7.94 -7.55
N THR A 30 10.78 -6.78 -6.90
CA THR A 30 9.48 -6.29 -6.42
C THR A 30 8.57 -5.70 -7.50
N ASN A 31 9.11 -5.32 -8.65
CA ASN A 31 8.33 -4.96 -9.84
C ASN A 31 7.86 -6.19 -10.63
N LEU A 32 8.61 -7.30 -10.61
CA LEU A 32 8.23 -8.54 -11.29
C LEU A 32 7.16 -9.33 -10.53
N ILE A 33 7.13 -9.24 -9.20
CA ILE A 33 6.08 -9.86 -8.39
C ILE A 33 4.75 -9.12 -8.62
N PRO A 34 3.69 -9.81 -9.09
CA PRO A 34 2.39 -9.19 -9.29
C PRO A 34 1.89 -8.49 -8.03
N ARG A 35 1.39 -7.25 -8.17
CA ARG A 35 0.80 -6.46 -7.06
C ARG A 35 -0.22 -7.24 -6.22
N ARG A 36 -0.84 -8.28 -6.80
CA ARG A 36 -1.78 -9.21 -6.15
C ARG A 36 -1.18 -9.98 -4.96
N TYR A 37 0.13 -10.28 -4.96
CA TYR A 37 0.78 -10.95 -3.83
C TYR A 37 1.28 -9.96 -2.76
N ARG A 38 1.24 -8.66 -3.07
CA ARG A 38 1.66 -7.58 -2.15
C ARG A 38 0.49 -6.98 -1.39
N SER A 39 -0.75 -7.28 -1.78
CA SER A 39 -1.93 -6.77 -1.09
C SER A 39 -2.09 -7.44 0.27
N LYS A 40 -2.09 -6.64 1.34
CA LYS A 40 -2.49 -7.11 2.67
C LYS A 40 -3.96 -7.50 2.65
N SER A 41 -4.29 -8.60 3.33
CA SER A 41 -5.68 -8.95 3.59
C SER A 41 -6.27 -7.95 4.58
N ILE A 42 -7.40 -7.37 4.24
CA ILE A 42 -8.18 -6.43 5.09
C ILE A 42 -9.39 -7.11 5.74
N LYS A 43 -9.45 -8.44 5.68
CA LYS A 43 -10.56 -9.22 6.24
C LYS A 43 -10.59 -9.07 7.76
N GLY A 44 -11.70 -8.58 8.30
CA GLY A 44 -11.92 -8.35 9.74
C GLY A 44 -11.44 -7.00 10.27
N GLU A 45 -10.69 -6.24 9.46
CA GLU A 45 -10.25 -4.89 9.81
C GLU A 45 -11.43 -3.89 9.77
N ILE A 46 -11.30 -2.76 10.47
CA ILE A 46 -12.31 -1.70 10.51
C ILE A 46 -11.84 -0.53 9.63
N ALA A 47 -12.68 -0.08 8.70
CA ALA A 47 -12.41 1.05 7.82
C ALA A 47 -13.49 2.13 7.96
N LEU A 48 -13.10 3.35 8.33
CA LEU A 48 -13.98 4.53 8.34
C LEU A 48 -13.94 5.22 6.98
N ILE A 49 -15.10 5.50 6.40
CA ILE A 49 -15.21 6.19 5.11
C ILE A 49 -16.12 7.41 5.26
N THR A 50 -15.57 8.57 4.95
CA THR A 50 -16.34 9.82 4.83
C THR A 50 -16.85 9.98 3.41
N GLY A 51 -18.02 10.59 3.22
CA GLY A 51 -18.56 10.79 1.87
C GLY A 51 -19.05 9.50 1.19
N ALA A 52 -19.34 8.44 1.96
CA ALA A 52 -19.68 7.14 1.40
C ALA A 52 -21.13 7.04 0.88
N ALA A 53 -21.97 8.06 1.07
CA ALA A 53 -23.35 8.05 0.59
C ALA A 53 -23.45 8.04 -0.95
N SER A 54 -22.44 8.52 -1.67
CA SER A 54 -22.45 8.59 -3.14
C SER A 54 -21.05 8.51 -3.76
N GLY A 55 -21.00 8.52 -5.09
CA GLY A 55 -19.76 8.61 -5.87
C GLY A 55 -18.72 7.55 -5.52
N ILE A 56 -17.45 7.99 -5.44
CA ILE A 56 -16.29 7.12 -5.19
C ILE A 56 -16.34 6.54 -3.77
N GLY A 57 -16.82 7.30 -2.79
CA GLY A 57 -16.95 6.84 -1.40
C GLY A 57 -17.87 5.63 -1.28
N LYS A 58 -19.02 5.65 -1.97
CA LYS A 58 -19.95 4.50 -2.03
C LYS A 58 -19.26 3.27 -2.62
N LEU A 59 -18.57 3.43 -3.74
CA LEU A 59 -17.88 2.33 -4.42
C LEU A 59 -16.76 1.74 -3.55
N MET A 60 -16.02 2.58 -2.83
CA MET A 60 -15.00 2.13 -1.86
C MET A 60 -15.62 1.37 -0.70
N ALA A 61 -16.73 1.86 -0.13
CA ALA A 61 -17.42 1.18 0.97
C ALA A 61 -17.86 -0.23 0.57
N VAL A 62 -18.48 -0.36 -0.60
CA VAL A 62 -18.91 -1.67 -1.13
C VAL A 62 -17.71 -2.59 -1.38
N LYS A 63 -16.62 -2.07 -1.98
CA LYS A 63 -15.43 -2.86 -2.28
C LYS A 63 -14.68 -3.32 -1.01
N LEU A 64 -14.59 -2.49 0.01
CA LEU A 64 -13.95 -2.85 1.27
C LEU A 64 -14.80 -3.86 2.04
N ALA A 65 -16.13 -3.67 2.06
CA ALA A 65 -17.05 -4.64 2.65
C ALA A 65 -16.99 -6.01 1.94
N SER A 66 -16.91 -6.04 0.60
CA SER A 66 -16.81 -7.31 -0.16
C SER A 66 -15.48 -8.03 0.05
N LEU A 67 -14.41 -7.30 0.39
CA LEU A 67 -13.12 -7.87 0.82
C LEU A 67 -13.12 -8.33 2.29
N GLY A 68 -14.24 -8.18 2.99
CA GLY A 68 -14.45 -8.68 4.36
C GLY A 68 -14.05 -7.69 5.45
N ALA A 69 -13.83 -6.41 5.13
CA ALA A 69 -13.64 -5.37 6.13
C ALA A 69 -14.98 -4.95 6.75
N ARG A 70 -14.96 -4.53 8.02
CA ARG A 70 -16.08 -3.85 8.67
C ARG A 70 -16.02 -2.37 8.34
N VAL A 71 -16.95 -1.89 7.53
CA VAL A 71 -16.96 -0.50 7.07
C VAL A 71 -17.88 0.34 7.95
N VAL A 72 -17.32 1.39 8.53
CA VAL A 72 -18.06 2.46 9.22
C VAL A 72 -18.21 3.62 8.25
N VAL A 73 -19.44 4.09 8.07
CA VAL A 73 -19.71 5.23 7.18
C VAL A 73 -20.09 6.46 7.97
N TRP A 74 -19.41 7.56 7.65
CA TRP A 74 -19.64 8.88 8.19
C TRP A 74 -20.03 9.84 7.06
N ASP A 75 -21.32 10.10 6.91
CA ASP A 75 -21.84 10.98 5.86
C ASP A 75 -23.04 11.76 6.37
N ILE A 76 -23.20 12.98 5.85
CA ILE A 76 -24.37 13.83 6.13
C ILE A 76 -25.65 13.25 5.49
N ASN A 77 -25.49 12.50 4.41
CA ASN A 77 -26.59 11.90 3.67
C ASN A 77 -26.81 10.45 4.12
N LYS A 78 -28.08 10.03 4.22
CA LYS A 78 -28.42 8.64 4.50
C LYS A 78 -27.94 7.74 3.35
N LEU A 79 -27.21 6.69 3.70
CA LEU A 79 -26.88 5.63 2.76
C LEU A 79 -28.09 4.77 2.41
N VAL A 80 -28.19 4.44 1.12
CA VAL A 80 -29.04 3.37 0.62
C VAL A 80 -28.26 2.06 0.80
N LYS A 81 -28.74 1.19 1.71
CA LYS A 81 -28.11 -0.10 2.02
C LYS A 81 -28.20 -1.03 0.81
N GLU A 82 -27.05 -1.35 0.20
CA GLU A 82 -27.00 -2.30 -0.93
C GLU A 82 -26.10 -3.52 -0.71
N SER A 83 -25.30 -3.61 0.36
CA SER A 83 -24.47 -4.80 0.60
C SER A 83 -24.09 -5.00 2.06
N ALA A 84 -24.05 -6.29 2.45
CA ALA A 84 -23.86 -6.79 3.80
C ALA A 84 -22.53 -6.36 4.43
N SER A 85 -22.54 -6.06 5.74
CA SER A 85 -21.39 -5.70 6.61
C SER A 85 -20.99 -4.22 6.71
N ILE A 86 -21.89 -3.29 6.36
CA ILE A 86 -21.70 -1.87 6.67
C ILE A 86 -22.35 -1.57 8.03
N THR A 87 -21.53 -1.24 9.03
CA THR A 87 -22.00 -0.86 10.37
C THR A 87 -22.05 0.65 10.45
N PHE A 88 -23.25 1.19 10.63
CA PHE A 88 -23.46 2.63 10.77
C PHE A 88 -23.14 3.06 12.20
N THR A 89 -22.30 4.07 12.38
CA THR A 89 -22.12 4.75 13.67
C THR A 89 -22.18 6.25 13.42
N ILE A 90 -23.33 6.80 13.83
CA ILE A 90 -23.77 8.19 14.02
C ILE A 90 -23.44 9.16 12.88
#